data_AF-A0A9E2MHA0-F1
#
_entry.id   AF-A0A9E2MHA0-F1
#
_cell.length_a   1.000
_cell.length_b   1.000
_cell.length_c   1.000
_cell.angle_alpha   90.00
_cell.angle_beta   90.00
_cell.angle_gamma   90.00
#
_symmetry.space_group_name_H-M   'P 1'
#
loop_
_entity.id
_entity.type
_entity.pdbx_description
1 polymer ?
#
loop_
_entity_poly.entity_id
_entity_poly.type
_entity_poly.pdbx_seq_one_letter_code
_entity_poly.pdbx_strand_id
1 'polypeptide(L)'
;MDTTEITYCKRCGHEMDEAIAGGRLRPVCPACGFVQFKNPVPGAGVLVEMDNGVVLIRRGHAPFEGLWALPAGFIEADESIEEAAIRECKEETGLDIELIEMFGVDSFPEGSTQSGIIIFYRARPVGGELHPGDDAAATAVFAPDALPLDVAFRTHRAVLARWAGLHGAVASFVASPEEMYPLAPDLLIRRAHLDDESGILRLLPLIPANDDISLEELRSASLRFRESTALDVLVAECESEVVGFLVLSFVSALTGLRAWIDDIAVDPRRRRQGIGQALVEAAIQ
;
A
#
# COMPACT_ATOMS: atom_id res chain seq x y z
N MET A 1 -22.42 -30.33 -2.45
CA MET A 1 -22.03 -30.08 -3.85
C MET A 1 -21.53 -28.66 -3.91
N ASP A 2 -20.25 -28.48 -4.18
CA ASP A 2 -19.65 -27.17 -4.38
C ASP A 2 -20.17 -26.62 -5.71
N THR A 3 -20.98 -25.57 -5.68
CA THR A 3 -21.66 -25.01 -6.85
C THR A 3 -20.75 -24.17 -7.75
N THR A 4 -19.42 -24.23 -7.54
CA THR A 4 -18.42 -23.43 -8.25
C THR A 4 -17.71 -24.14 -9.41
N GLU A 5 -18.04 -25.40 -9.69
CA GLU A 5 -17.49 -26.13 -10.82
C GLU A 5 -18.17 -25.72 -12.15
N ILE A 6 -17.38 -25.10 -13.04
CA ILE A 6 -17.84 -24.72 -14.38
C ILE A 6 -17.91 -25.98 -15.24
N THR A 7 -19.11 -26.55 -15.33
CA THR A 7 -19.39 -27.82 -16.04
C THR A 7 -19.47 -27.65 -17.56
N TYR A 8 -19.83 -26.46 -18.06
CA TYR A 8 -20.03 -26.19 -19.50
C TYR A 8 -19.18 -25.02 -19.99
N CYS A 9 -18.70 -25.14 -21.23
CA CYS A 9 -17.89 -24.13 -21.91
C CYS A 9 -18.71 -22.87 -22.20
N LYS A 10 -18.28 -21.74 -21.65
CA LYS A 10 -18.92 -20.42 -21.88
C LYS A 10 -18.87 -19.96 -23.34
N ARG A 11 -18.04 -20.59 -24.19
CA ARG A 11 -17.88 -20.24 -25.61
C ARG A 11 -18.78 -21.04 -26.55
N CYS A 12 -18.92 -22.34 -26.33
CA CYS A 12 -19.65 -23.23 -27.26
C CYS A 12 -20.69 -24.15 -26.60
N GLY A 13 -20.84 -24.12 -25.28
CA GLY A 13 -21.82 -24.93 -24.55
C GLY A 13 -21.47 -26.40 -24.37
N HIS A 14 -20.31 -26.86 -24.87
CA HIS A 14 -19.84 -28.22 -24.66
C HIS A 14 -19.41 -28.47 -23.21
N GLU A 15 -19.49 -29.71 -22.73
CA GLU A 15 -19.03 -30.07 -21.38
C GLU A 15 -17.51 -29.87 -21.24
N MET A 16 -17.07 -29.42 -20.07
CA MET A 16 -15.65 -29.13 -19.80
C MET A 16 -14.93 -30.39 -19.29
N ASP A 17 -13.73 -30.64 -19.80
CA ASP A 17 -12.81 -31.68 -19.29
C ASP A 17 -11.69 -31.04 -18.45
N GLU A 18 -10.95 -31.84 -17.68
CA GLU A 18 -9.70 -31.39 -17.06
C GLU A 18 -8.49 -31.77 -17.92
N ALA A 19 -7.63 -30.79 -18.24
CA ALA A 19 -6.39 -31.02 -18.96
C ALA A 19 -5.25 -30.12 -18.45
N ILE A 20 -4.01 -30.53 -18.69
CA ILE A 20 -2.84 -29.69 -18.41
C ILE A 20 -2.74 -28.62 -19.50
N ALA A 21 -2.97 -27.37 -19.11
CA ALA A 21 -2.79 -26.20 -19.98
C ALA A 21 -1.93 -25.19 -19.24
N GLY A 22 -0.75 -24.79 -19.74
CA GLY A 22 0.13 -23.86 -19.01
C GLY A 22 0.65 -24.43 -17.67
N GLY A 23 1.06 -25.70 -17.67
CA GLY A 23 1.75 -26.35 -16.55
C GLY A 23 0.92 -26.69 -15.30
N ARG A 24 -0.40 -26.45 -15.30
CA ARG A 24 -1.31 -26.88 -14.22
C ARG A 24 -2.58 -27.49 -14.80
N LEU A 25 -3.23 -28.33 -14.00
CA LEU A 25 -4.54 -28.91 -14.30
C LEU A 25 -5.61 -27.80 -14.29
N ARG A 26 -6.40 -27.72 -15.37
CA ARG A 26 -7.41 -26.67 -15.56
C ARG A 26 -8.62 -27.24 -16.33
N PRO A 27 -9.81 -26.62 -16.20
CA PRO A 27 -10.92 -26.92 -17.08
C PRO A 27 -10.60 -26.45 -18.51
N VAL A 28 -10.67 -27.37 -19.47
CA VAL A 28 -10.44 -27.16 -20.89
C VAL A 28 -11.59 -27.76 -21.69
N CYS A 29 -12.13 -27.00 -22.62
CA CYS A 29 -13.16 -27.49 -23.52
C CYS A 29 -12.52 -28.35 -24.63
N PRO A 30 -12.85 -29.66 -24.74
CA PRO A 30 -12.29 -30.52 -25.78
C PRO A 30 -12.79 -30.14 -27.19
N ALA A 31 -13.99 -29.58 -27.31
CA ALA A 31 -14.58 -29.22 -28.60
C ALA A 31 -13.94 -27.99 -29.28
N CYS A 32 -13.56 -26.96 -28.51
CA CYS A 32 -13.05 -25.69 -29.08
C CYS A 32 -11.71 -25.22 -28.50
N GLY A 33 -11.12 -25.97 -27.58
CA GLY A 33 -9.83 -25.66 -26.95
C GLY A 33 -9.86 -24.51 -25.95
N PHE A 34 -11.03 -23.99 -25.56
CA PHE A 34 -11.14 -22.92 -24.57
C PHE A 34 -10.64 -23.38 -23.20
N VAL A 35 -9.78 -22.58 -22.55
CA VAL A 35 -9.25 -22.84 -21.21
C VAL A 35 -9.89 -21.88 -20.22
N GLN A 36 -10.50 -22.40 -19.16
CA GLN A 36 -11.08 -21.58 -18.10
C GLN A 36 -10.03 -21.30 -17.03
N PHE A 37 -9.57 -20.05 -16.98
CA PHE A 37 -8.71 -19.57 -15.90
C PHE A 37 -9.56 -19.17 -14.69
N LYS A 38 -9.06 -19.47 -13.49
CA LYS A 38 -9.53 -18.91 -12.23
C LYS A 38 -8.57 -17.78 -11.87
N ASN A 39 -9.02 -16.54 -12.07
CA ASN A 39 -8.22 -15.34 -11.79
C ASN A 39 -8.69 -14.69 -10.48
N PRO A 40 -7.80 -14.03 -9.75
CA PRO A 40 -8.21 -13.18 -8.63
C PRO A 40 -9.14 -12.06 -9.11
N VAL A 41 -10.11 -11.68 -8.29
CA VAL A 41 -10.95 -10.50 -8.57
C VAL A 41 -10.25 -9.22 -8.14
N PRO A 42 -10.36 -8.16 -8.94
CA PRO A 42 -9.87 -6.85 -8.54
C PRO A 42 -10.94 -6.09 -7.74
N GLY A 43 -10.50 -5.35 -6.73
CA GLY A 43 -11.34 -4.44 -5.95
C GLY A 43 -10.67 -3.08 -5.75
N ALA A 44 -11.51 -2.08 -5.52
CA ALA A 44 -11.13 -0.71 -5.22
C ALA A 44 -11.52 -0.39 -3.77
N GLY A 45 -10.64 0.29 -3.03
CA GLY A 45 -10.95 0.83 -1.72
C GLY A 45 -10.51 2.28 -1.59
N VAL A 46 -11.14 3.02 -0.69
CA VAL A 46 -10.85 4.45 -0.52
C VAL A 46 -10.60 4.79 0.94
N LEU A 47 -9.50 5.48 1.18
CA LEU A 47 -9.20 6.17 2.42
C LEU A 47 -9.55 7.64 2.26
N VAL A 48 -10.73 8.03 2.73
CA VAL A 48 -11.20 9.42 2.68
C VAL A 48 -10.76 10.15 3.94
N GLU A 49 -9.86 11.11 3.78
CA GLU A 49 -9.44 12.01 4.86
C GLU A 49 -10.47 13.15 5.02
N MET A 50 -11.08 13.24 6.20
CA MET A 50 -12.12 14.22 6.54
C MET A 50 -11.98 14.61 8.01
N ASP A 51 -12.11 15.89 8.34
CA ASP A 51 -12.09 16.41 9.73
C ASP A 51 -10.91 15.91 10.60
N ASN A 52 -9.70 15.85 10.01
CA ASN A 52 -8.47 15.30 10.63
C ASN A 52 -8.56 13.81 11.00
N GLY A 53 -9.51 13.09 10.41
CA GLY A 53 -9.69 11.66 10.58
C GLY A 53 -9.89 10.95 9.25
N VAL A 54 -10.30 9.70 9.34
CA VAL A 54 -10.64 8.83 8.21
C VAL A 54 -12.09 8.39 8.30
N VAL A 55 -12.80 8.42 7.17
CA VAL A 55 -14.16 7.89 7.07
C VAL A 55 -14.12 6.36 7.05
N LEU A 56 -14.89 5.73 7.94
CA LEU A 56 -15.18 4.30 7.91
C LEU A 56 -16.69 4.07 7.79
N ILE A 57 -17.03 2.93 7.17
CA ILE A 57 -18.39 2.39 7.11
C ILE A 57 -18.51 1.21 8.05
N ARG A 58 -19.68 1.05 8.65
CA ARG A 58 -20.04 -0.13 9.44
C ARG A 58 -20.84 -1.07 8.55
N ARG A 59 -20.34 -2.28 8.32
CA ARG A 59 -20.95 -3.23 7.38
C ARG A 59 -22.36 -3.65 7.84
N GLY A 60 -23.35 -3.55 6.97
CA GLY A 60 -24.73 -4.00 7.20
C GLY A 60 -24.99 -5.46 6.84
N HIS A 61 -24.05 -6.12 6.16
CA HIS A 61 -24.20 -7.49 5.66
C HIS A 61 -22.97 -8.38 5.90
N ALA A 62 -23.20 -9.69 5.87
CA ALA A 62 -22.15 -10.70 5.92
C ALA A 62 -21.25 -10.66 4.67
N PRO A 63 -19.98 -11.09 4.78
CA PRO A 63 -19.28 -11.47 6.00
C PRO A 63 -18.96 -10.24 6.88
N PHE A 64 -18.70 -10.48 8.17
CA PHE A 64 -18.27 -9.44 9.12
C PHE A 64 -19.28 -8.30 9.31
N GLU A 65 -20.58 -8.63 9.31
CA GLU A 65 -21.64 -7.71 9.64
C GLU A 65 -21.39 -7.04 11.00
N GLY A 66 -21.64 -5.73 11.09
CA GLY A 66 -21.46 -4.93 12.28
C GLY A 66 -20.03 -4.47 12.57
N LEU A 67 -19.04 -4.89 11.77
CA LEU A 67 -17.64 -4.44 11.87
C LEU A 67 -17.36 -3.24 10.96
N TRP A 68 -16.32 -2.47 11.28
CA TRP A 68 -15.90 -1.30 10.49
C TRP A 68 -15.03 -1.68 9.29
N ALA A 69 -15.09 -0.89 8.22
CA ALA A 69 -14.24 -1.02 7.04
C ALA A 69 -14.06 0.34 6.36
N LEU A 70 -12.93 0.53 5.67
CA LEU A 70 -12.85 1.52 4.59
C LEU A 70 -13.91 1.24 3.52
N PRO A 71 -14.48 2.28 2.88
CA PRO A 71 -15.34 2.09 1.70
C PRO A 71 -14.60 1.32 0.61
N ALA A 72 -15.22 0.28 0.06
CA ALA A 72 -14.60 -0.59 -0.94
C ALA A 72 -15.56 -1.57 -1.62
N GLY A 73 -15.30 -1.87 -2.89
CA GLY A 73 -16.02 -2.91 -3.64
C GLY A 73 -15.25 -3.44 -4.85
N PHE A 74 -15.93 -4.24 -5.67
CA PHE A 74 -15.32 -4.86 -6.85
C PHE A 74 -15.33 -3.91 -8.05
N ILE A 75 -14.32 -4.04 -8.91
CA ILE A 75 -14.29 -3.30 -10.17
C ILE A 75 -15.22 -3.98 -11.18
N GLU A 76 -16.10 -3.22 -11.80
CA GLU A 76 -16.92 -3.67 -12.93
C GLU A 76 -16.12 -3.70 -14.24
N ALA A 77 -16.65 -4.40 -15.24
CA ALA A 77 -15.89 -4.68 -16.47
C ALA A 77 -15.73 -3.46 -17.40
N ASP A 78 -16.57 -2.45 -17.23
CA ASP A 78 -16.68 -1.25 -18.06
C ASP A 78 -16.18 0.03 -17.38
N GLU A 79 -15.54 -0.09 -16.21
CA GLU A 79 -14.95 1.01 -15.46
C GLU A 79 -13.45 0.81 -15.19
N SER A 80 -12.75 1.92 -14.97
CA SER A 80 -11.40 1.96 -14.42
C SER A 80 -11.41 1.75 -12.90
N ILE A 81 -10.24 1.45 -12.34
CA ILE A 81 -10.08 1.32 -10.88
C ILE A 81 -10.41 2.64 -10.15
N GLU A 82 -10.04 3.78 -10.74
CA GLU A 82 -10.36 5.10 -10.21
C GLU A 82 -11.88 5.38 -10.22
N GLU A 83 -12.56 5.02 -11.30
CA GLU A 83 -14.02 5.15 -11.40
C GLU A 83 -14.72 4.26 -10.37
N ALA A 84 -14.27 3.01 -10.22
CA ALA A 84 -14.77 2.11 -9.19
C ALA A 84 -14.59 2.68 -7.77
N ALA A 85 -13.39 3.20 -7.46
CA ALA A 85 -13.11 3.83 -6.17
C ALA A 85 -14.07 5.00 -5.87
N ILE A 86 -14.31 5.86 -6.86
CA ILE A 86 -15.23 7.00 -6.71
C ILE A 86 -16.68 6.53 -6.55
N ARG A 87 -17.12 5.57 -7.37
CA ARG A 87 -18.46 4.99 -7.32
C ARG A 87 -18.75 4.34 -5.96
N GLU A 88 -17.88 3.42 -5.53
CA GLU A 88 -18.04 2.69 -4.26
C GLU A 88 -18.06 3.64 -3.07
N CYS A 89 -17.17 4.65 -3.04
CA CYS A 89 -17.19 5.65 -1.98
C CYS A 89 -18.52 6.44 -1.98
N LYS A 90 -19.03 6.80 -3.16
CA LYS A 90 -20.28 7.54 -3.28
C LYS A 90 -21.47 6.71 -2.79
N GLU A 91 -21.53 5.45 -3.19
CA GLU A 91 -22.58 4.49 -2.84
C GLU A 91 -22.62 4.22 -1.33
N GLU A 92 -21.47 4.01 -0.70
CA GLU A 92 -21.42 3.62 0.73
C GLU A 92 -21.42 4.80 1.71
N THR A 93 -20.95 5.99 1.29
CA THR A 93 -20.78 7.14 2.19
C THR A 93 -21.48 8.43 1.77
N GLY A 94 -22.07 8.48 0.57
CA GLY A 94 -22.70 9.70 0.04
C GLY A 94 -21.74 10.82 -0.39
N LEU A 95 -20.43 10.63 -0.22
CA LEU A 95 -19.40 11.65 -0.48
C LEU A 95 -19.00 11.68 -1.94
N ASP A 96 -18.83 12.88 -2.49
CA ASP A 96 -18.11 13.09 -3.75
C ASP A 96 -16.64 13.34 -3.40
N ILE A 97 -15.74 12.57 -4.02
CA ILE A 97 -14.32 12.57 -3.65
C ILE A 97 -13.41 12.95 -4.82
N GLU A 98 -12.23 13.47 -4.47
CA GLU A 98 -11.10 13.61 -5.37
C GLU A 98 -9.99 12.65 -4.90
N LEU A 99 -9.57 11.75 -5.78
CA LEU A 99 -8.47 10.83 -5.53
C LEU A 99 -7.15 11.62 -5.55
N ILE A 100 -6.34 11.44 -4.51
CA ILE A 100 -5.04 12.12 -4.35
C ILE A 100 -3.93 11.23 -4.91
N GLU A 101 -3.87 9.97 -4.48
CA GLU A 101 -2.85 9.02 -4.92
C GLU A 101 -3.28 7.57 -4.64
N MET A 102 -2.65 6.63 -5.35
CA MET A 102 -2.70 5.21 -4.97
C MET A 102 -1.91 5.03 -3.66
N PHE A 103 -2.61 4.60 -2.62
CA PHE A 103 -2.06 4.51 -1.28
C PHE A 103 -1.58 3.12 -0.91
N GLY A 104 -2.14 2.05 -1.49
CA GLY A 104 -1.66 0.70 -1.21
C GLY A 104 -2.29 -0.38 -2.08
N VAL A 105 -1.62 -1.52 -2.15
CA VAL A 105 -2.12 -2.72 -2.83
C VAL A 105 -1.93 -3.89 -1.89
N ASP A 106 -2.97 -4.70 -1.69
CA ASP A 106 -2.89 -5.90 -0.87
C ASP A 106 -3.69 -7.04 -1.52
N SER A 107 -3.39 -8.26 -1.10
CA SER A 107 -4.12 -9.47 -1.49
C SER A 107 -4.82 -10.06 -0.28
N PHE A 108 -6.07 -10.45 -0.45
CA PHE A 108 -6.84 -11.13 0.59
C PHE A 108 -6.92 -12.64 0.27
N PRO A 109 -6.92 -13.49 1.31
CA PRO A 109 -6.57 -14.89 1.15
C PRO A 109 -7.54 -15.63 0.23
N GLU A 110 -6.95 -16.58 -0.47
CA GLU A 110 -7.56 -17.60 -1.30
C GLU A 110 -8.44 -18.53 -0.44
N GLY A 111 -9.76 -18.39 -0.57
CA GLY A 111 -10.79 -19.25 0.05
C GLY A 111 -11.51 -18.56 1.22
N SER A 112 -12.82 -18.27 1.18
CA SER A 112 -13.96 -18.86 0.47
C SER A 112 -14.15 -18.41 -0.98
N THR A 113 -14.20 -19.40 -1.89
CA THR A 113 -14.59 -19.34 -3.32
C THR A 113 -13.91 -18.32 -4.25
N GLN A 114 -13.21 -17.29 -3.77
CA GLN A 114 -12.55 -16.30 -4.62
C GLN A 114 -11.36 -15.64 -3.91
N SER A 115 -10.23 -15.57 -4.59
CA SER A 115 -9.10 -14.74 -4.19
C SER A 115 -9.17 -13.38 -4.88
N GLY A 116 -8.51 -12.36 -4.35
CA GLY A 116 -8.53 -11.06 -4.98
C GLY A 116 -7.36 -10.16 -4.62
N ILE A 117 -7.26 -9.10 -5.40
CA ILE A 117 -6.36 -7.96 -5.18
C ILE A 117 -7.23 -6.75 -4.88
N ILE A 118 -6.82 -5.91 -3.93
CA ILE A 118 -7.49 -4.65 -3.64
C ILE A 118 -6.49 -3.52 -3.71
N ILE A 119 -6.89 -2.44 -4.40
CA ILE A 119 -6.09 -1.23 -4.57
C ILE A 119 -6.79 -0.13 -3.79
N PHE A 120 -6.07 0.47 -2.85
CA PHE A 120 -6.57 1.57 -2.02
C PHE A 120 -6.06 2.90 -2.53
N TYR A 121 -6.95 3.87 -2.66
CA TYR A 121 -6.61 5.26 -2.94
C TYR A 121 -6.80 6.12 -1.71
N ARG A 122 -5.92 7.10 -1.51
CA ARG A 122 -6.16 8.19 -0.57
C ARG A 122 -6.96 9.28 -1.29
N ALA A 123 -7.96 9.83 -0.64
CA ALA A 123 -8.87 10.80 -1.22
C ALA A 123 -9.28 11.86 -0.20
N ARG A 124 -9.84 12.95 -0.70
CA ARG A 124 -10.50 14.00 0.10
C ARG A 124 -11.90 14.29 -0.43
N PRO A 125 -12.86 14.66 0.43
CA PRO A 125 -14.17 15.07 -0.03
C PRO A 125 -14.09 16.40 -0.79
N VAL A 126 -14.84 16.48 -1.89
CA VAL A 126 -15.05 17.70 -2.69
C VAL A 126 -16.53 18.07 -2.78
N GLY A 127 -17.42 17.22 -2.27
CA GLY A 127 -18.87 17.42 -2.22
C GLY A 127 -19.57 16.27 -1.50
N GLY A 128 -20.90 16.30 -1.53
CA GLY A 128 -21.74 15.33 -0.84
C GLY A 128 -21.88 15.60 0.67
N GLU A 129 -22.65 14.74 1.34
CA GLU A 129 -22.85 14.76 2.78
C GLU A 129 -22.56 13.35 3.30
N LEU A 130 -21.84 13.24 4.42
CA LEU A 130 -21.50 11.95 4.99
C LEU A 130 -22.74 11.31 5.60
N HIS A 131 -23.20 10.22 5.00
CA HIS A 131 -24.26 9.38 5.53
C HIS A 131 -24.06 7.93 5.09
N PRO A 132 -24.56 6.93 5.84
CA PRO A 132 -24.55 5.56 5.34
C PRO A 132 -25.39 5.45 4.06
N GLY A 133 -24.88 4.74 3.06
CA GLY A 133 -25.61 4.30 1.87
C GLY A 133 -25.60 2.77 1.73
N ASP A 134 -26.14 2.25 0.62
CA ASP A 134 -26.35 0.83 0.26
C ASP A 134 -26.12 -0.19 1.39
N ASP A 135 -24.90 -0.72 1.50
CA ASP A 135 -24.55 -1.82 2.38
C ASP A 135 -23.95 -1.36 3.73
N ALA A 136 -23.89 -0.05 3.97
CA ALA A 136 -23.39 0.54 5.21
C ALA A 136 -24.53 0.76 6.22
N ALA A 137 -24.41 0.16 7.39
CA ALA A 137 -25.31 0.38 8.53
C ALA A 137 -25.03 1.71 9.27
N ALA A 138 -23.80 2.23 9.17
CA ALA A 138 -23.40 3.51 9.75
C ALA A 138 -22.13 4.04 9.08
N THR A 139 -21.88 5.35 9.19
CA THR A 139 -20.61 5.99 8.84
C THR A 139 -20.09 6.79 10.03
N ALA A 140 -18.76 6.88 10.15
CA ALA A 140 -18.12 7.71 11.17
C ALA A 140 -16.71 8.12 10.73
N VAL A 141 -16.25 9.25 11.27
CA VAL A 141 -14.88 9.73 11.12
C VAL A 141 -14.08 9.33 12.36
N PHE A 142 -12.93 8.70 12.16
CA PHE A 142 -12.05 8.28 13.24
C PHE A 142 -10.71 8.99 13.16
N ALA A 143 -10.24 9.52 14.29
CA ALA A 143 -8.91 10.10 14.38
C ALA A 143 -7.82 9.02 14.24
N PRO A 144 -6.61 9.37 13.79
CA PRO A 144 -5.47 8.46 13.65
C PRO A 144 -5.14 7.64 14.90
N ASP A 145 -5.29 8.26 16.08
CA ASP A 145 -5.02 7.67 17.40
C ASP A 145 -6.24 7.01 18.05
N ALA A 146 -7.41 7.07 17.40
CA ALA A 146 -8.69 6.56 17.89
C ALA A 146 -9.37 5.61 16.92
N LEU A 147 -8.59 4.90 16.08
CA LEU A 147 -9.12 3.91 15.15
C LEU A 147 -9.83 2.76 15.90
N PRO A 148 -10.95 2.24 15.35
CA PRO A 148 -11.69 1.16 15.98
C PRO A 148 -10.88 -0.16 15.95
N LEU A 149 -10.97 -0.94 17.02
CA LEU A 149 -10.30 -2.26 17.10
C LEU A 149 -10.99 -3.32 16.24
N ASP A 150 -12.27 -3.11 15.91
CA ASP A 150 -13.17 -4.06 15.27
C ASP A 150 -13.31 -3.78 13.76
N VAL A 151 -12.19 -3.50 13.08
CA VAL A 151 -12.13 -3.40 11.61
C VAL A 151 -12.16 -4.80 11.00
N ALA A 152 -13.07 -5.04 10.05
CA ALA A 152 -13.37 -6.35 9.47
C ALA A 152 -12.16 -7.02 8.79
N PHE A 153 -11.56 -6.33 7.84
CA PHE A 153 -10.61 -6.93 6.92
C PHE A 153 -9.16 -6.61 7.27
N ARG A 154 -8.28 -7.60 7.11
CA ARG A 154 -6.83 -7.46 7.34
C ARG A 154 -6.21 -6.39 6.44
N THR A 155 -6.60 -6.36 5.17
CA THR A 155 -6.12 -5.40 4.17
C THR A 155 -6.48 -3.95 4.56
N HIS A 156 -7.70 -3.73 5.07
CA HIS A 156 -8.14 -2.41 5.56
C HIS A 156 -7.36 -2.01 6.82
N ARG A 157 -7.16 -2.95 7.76
CA ARG A 157 -6.33 -2.70 8.96
C ARG A 157 -4.89 -2.30 8.60
N ALA A 158 -4.29 -2.96 7.61
CA ALA A 158 -2.93 -2.65 7.17
C ALA A 158 -2.83 -1.23 6.60
N VAL A 159 -3.79 -0.85 5.74
CA VAL A 159 -3.85 0.49 5.16
C VAL A 159 -4.13 1.56 6.21
N LEU A 160 -5.06 1.32 7.13
CA LEU A 160 -5.35 2.23 8.24
C LEU A 160 -4.16 2.41 9.18
N ALA A 161 -3.44 1.34 9.51
CA ALA A 161 -2.25 1.42 10.35
C ALA A 161 -1.14 2.24 9.69
N ARG A 162 -0.95 2.06 8.37
CA ARG A 162 0.00 2.88 7.60
C ARG A 162 -0.40 4.35 7.59
N TRP A 163 -1.68 4.64 7.34
CA TRP A 163 -2.20 6.00 7.37
C TRP A 163 -2.05 6.65 8.75
N ALA A 164 -2.41 5.95 9.81
CA ALA A 164 -2.25 6.44 11.19
C ALA A 164 -0.78 6.72 11.53
N GLY A 165 0.15 5.90 11.01
CA GLY A 165 1.59 6.16 11.13
C GLY A 165 2.01 7.49 10.50
N LEU A 166 1.48 7.84 9.32
CA LEU A 166 1.76 9.12 8.67
C LEU A 166 1.21 10.33 9.43
N HIS A 167 0.11 10.15 10.17
CA HIS A 167 -0.56 11.20 10.95
C HIS A 167 -0.14 11.21 12.43
N GLY A 168 0.96 10.56 12.78
CA GLY A 168 1.58 10.70 14.10
C GLY A 168 1.06 9.78 15.19
N ALA A 169 0.33 8.70 14.86
CA ALA A 169 0.12 7.58 15.81
C ALA A 169 1.40 6.74 16.00
N VAL A 170 2.43 6.96 15.19
CA VAL A 170 3.85 6.88 15.58
C VAL A 170 4.54 8.09 14.94
N ALA A 171 4.40 9.23 15.63
CA ALA A 171 5.16 10.47 15.47
C ALA A 171 5.06 11.24 14.13
N SER A 172 4.72 12.52 14.28
CA SER A 172 4.75 13.53 13.24
C SER A 172 6.19 13.73 12.73
N PHE A 173 6.45 13.47 11.45
CA PHE A 173 7.67 13.95 10.78
C PHE A 173 7.34 14.87 9.61
N VAL A 174 6.77 16.01 9.96
CA VAL A 174 7.31 17.24 9.39
C VAL A 174 8.19 17.80 10.49
N ALA A 175 9.48 17.48 10.45
CA ALA A 175 10.45 18.27 11.19
C ALA A 175 10.21 19.72 10.76
N SER A 176 9.91 20.58 11.73
CA SER A 176 10.01 22.01 11.50
C SER A 176 11.43 22.29 11.01
N PRO A 177 11.67 23.27 10.14
CA PRO A 177 13.00 23.59 9.61
C PRO A 177 14.06 23.95 10.68
N GLU A 178 13.72 23.91 11.97
CA GLU A 178 14.50 24.44 13.07
C GLU A 178 15.14 23.37 13.98
N GLU A 179 14.81 22.08 13.84
CA GLU A 179 15.49 21.01 14.59
C GLU A 179 16.72 20.48 13.81
N MET A 180 17.71 21.37 13.68
CA MET A 180 19.06 21.06 13.22
C MET A 180 19.80 20.20 14.25
N TYR A 181 20.09 18.94 13.91
CA TYR A 181 21.15 18.19 14.59
C TYR A 181 22.51 18.74 14.12
N PRO A 182 23.37 19.26 15.01
CA PRO A 182 24.60 19.94 14.60
C PRO A 182 25.65 18.91 14.18
N LEU A 183 25.59 18.49 12.91
CA LEU A 183 26.55 17.58 12.29
C LEU A 183 27.17 18.28 11.10
N ALA A 184 28.16 19.14 11.38
CA ALA A 184 28.72 20.09 10.42
C ALA A 184 27.68 21.13 9.91
N PRO A 185 28.11 22.36 9.54
CA PRO A 185 27.20 23.44 9.16
C PRO A 185 26.34 23.16 7.91
N ASP A 186 26.70 22.14 7.13
CA ASP A 186 26.20 21.93 5.77
C ASP A 186 25.50 20.58 5.56
N LEU A 187 25.19 19.83 6.64
CA LEU A 187 24.49 18.54 6.55
C LEU A 187 22.99 18.70 6.81
N LEU A 188 22.18 18.26 5.86
CA LEU A 188 20.72 18.22 5.95
C LEU A 188 20.24 16.76 5.92
N ILE A 189 19.34 16.39 6.84
CA ILE A 189 18.63 15.11 6.77
C ILE A 189 17.19 15.39 6.39
N ARG A 190 16.71 14.70 5.35
CA ARG A 190 15.35 14.86 4.84
C ARG A 190 14.87 13.57 4.19
N ARG A 191 13.57 13.49 3.91
CA ARG A 191 13.03 12.47 3.02
C ARG A 191 13.62 12.61 1.61
N ALA A 192 13.82 11.47 0.97
CA ALA A 192 14.29 11.40 -0.39
C ALA A 192 13.24 11.94 -1.37
N HIS A 193 13.72 12.69 -2.37
CA HIS A 193 12.98 13.08 -3.56
C HIS A 193 13.39 12.18 -4.72
N LEU A 194 12.61 12.16 -5.80
CA LEU A 194 12.93 11.35 -6.98
C LEU A 194 14.31 11.72 -7.58
N ASP A 195 14.73 12.98 -7.47
CA ASP A 195 16.03 13.44 -7.97
C ASP A 195 17.23 12.88 -7.17
N ASP A 196 17.01 12.34 -5.97
CA ASP A 196 18.05 11.70 -5.14
C ASP A 196 18.39 10.28 -5.60
N GLU A 197 17.61 9.70 -6.52
CA GLU A 197 17.74 8.31 -6.99
C GLU A 197 19.20 7.98 -7.34
N SER A 198 19.83 8.84 -8.14
CA SER A 198 21.20 8.63 -8.60
C SER A 198 22.21 8.58 -7.45
N GLY A 199 22.00 9.38 -6.40
CA GLY A 199 22.83 9.40 -5.20
C GLY A 199 22.65 8.14 -4.36
N ILE A 200 21.40 7.69 -4.18
CA ILE A 200 21.06 6.47 -3.42
C ILE A 200 21.62 5.24 -4.12
N LEU A 201 21.36 5.06 -5.41
CA LEU A 201 21.84 3.90 -6.18
C LEU A 201 23.36 3.82 -6.25
N ARG A 202 24.05 4.97 -6.22
CA ARG A 202 25.51 5.02 -6.15
C ARG A 202 26.05 4.54 -4.79
N LEU A 203 25.32 4.80 -3.70
CA LEU A 203 25.72 4.42 -2.36
C LEU A 203 25.30 2.99 -1.98
N LEU A 204 24.27 2.44 -2.63
CA LEU A 204 23.70 1.12 -2.32
C LEU A 204 24.74 -0.03 -2.33
N PRO A 205 25.70 -0.10 -3.28
CA PRO A 205 26.75 -1.13 -3.28
C PRO A 205 27.78 -1.00 -2.15
N LEU A 206 27.75 0.09 -1.38
CA LEU A 206 28.65 0.26 -0.22
C LEU A 206 28.20 -0.57 1.00
N ILE A 207 26.98 -1.11 0.96
CA ILE A 207 26.44 -2.01 1.98
C ILE A 207 27.05 -3.39 1.73
N PRO A 208 27.67 -4.06 2.73
CA PRO A 208 28.35 -5.33 2.51
C PRO A 208 27.47 -6.45 1.95
N ALA A 209 26.15 -6.40 2.17
CA ALA A 209 25.22 -7.38 1.60
C ALA A 209 24.95 -7.16 0.09
N ASN A 210 25.34 -6.00 -0.43
CA ASN A 210 25.11 -5.55 -1.81
C ASN A 210 26.43 -5.34 -2.58
N ASP A 211 27.57 -5.84 -2.07
CA ASP A 211 28.89 -5.62 -2.68
C ASP A 211 28.99 -6.20 -4.11
N ASP A 212 28.31 -7.32 -4.36
CA ASP A 212 28.20 -8.00 -5.65
C ASP A 212 26.87 -7.72 -6.39
N ILE A 213 26.15 -6.65 -6.03
CA ILE A 213 24.84 -6.34 -6.63
C ILE A 213 24.94 -6.17 -8.15
N SER A 214 24.10 -6.92 -8.89
CA SER A 214 24.07 -6.88 -10.34
C SER A 214 23.39 -5.63 -10.89
N LEU A 215 23.63 -5.31 -12.17
CA LEU A 215 22.92 -4.22 -12.86
C LEU A 215 21.40 -4.44 -12.93
N GLU A 216 20.94 -5.68 -12.96
CA GLU A 216 19.51 -6.01 -12.95
C GLU A 216 18.88 -5.75 -11.58
N GLU A 217 19.58 -6.11 -10.50
CA GLU A 217 19.15 -5.82 -9.13
C GLU A 217 19.16 -4.31 -8.84
N LEU A 218 20.14 -3.55 -9.36
CA LEU A 218 20.14 -2.08 -9.28
C LEU A 218 18.95 -1.45 -10.03
N ARG A 219 18.56 -1.99 -11.18
CA ARG A 219 17.33 -1.56 -11.88
C ARG A 219 16.08 -1.89 -11.06
N SER A 220 16.04 -3.05 -10.42
CA SER A 220 14.94 -3.42 -9.51
C SER A 220 14.88 -2.48 -8.30
N ALA A 221 16.03 -2.10 -7.74
CA ALA A 221 16.11 -1.13 -6.65
C ALA A 221 15.63 0.27 -7.08
N SER A 222 15.98 0.73 -8.29
CA SER A 222 15.46 1.97 -8.88
C SER A 222 13.93 1.97 -8.97
N LEU A 223 13.35 0.88 -9.50
CA LEU A 223 11.89 0.73 -9.57
C LEU A 223 11.24 0.75 -8.18
N ARG A 224 11.82 0.03 -7.21
CA ARG A 224 11.32 0.05 -5.81
C ARG A 224 11.42 1.43 -5.19
N PHE A 225 12.50 2.17 -5.41
CA PHE A 225 12.63 3.54 -4.90
C PHE A 225 11.54 4.47 -5.46
N ARG A 226 11.20 4.31 -6.75
CA ARG A 226 10.20 5.16 -7.43
C ARG A 226 8.76 4.79 -7.14
N GLU A 227 8.48 3.51 -6.91
CA GLU A 227 7.11 2.96 -6.90
C GLU A 227 6.71 2.37 -5.54
N SER A 228 7.66 2.03 -4.67
CA SER A 228 7.34 1.38 -3.41
C SER A 228 6.81 2.39 -2.40
N THR A 229 5.53 2.24 -2.11
CA THR A 229 4.85 2.99 -1.06
C THR A 229 5.12 2.40 0.34
N ALA A 230 5.81 1.26 0.42
CA ALA A 230 6.14 0.55 1.65
C ALA A 230 7.54 0.88 2.21
N LEU A 231 8.33 1.68 1.48
CA LEU A 231 9.66 2.13 1.91
C LEU A 231 9.59 3.62 2.27
N ASP A 232 10.14 4.00 3.42
CA ASP A 232 10.49 5.39 3.69
C ASP A 232 12.00 5.53 3.59
N VAL A 233 12.46 6.52 2.82
CA VAL A 233 13.89 6.71 2.52
C VAL A 233 14.31 8.08 3.01
N LEU A 234 15.25 8.09 3.95
CA LEU A 234 15.92 9.29 4.41
C LEU A 234 17.25 9.45 3.68
N VAL A 235 17.58 10.68 3.30
CA VAL A 235 18.88 11.05 2.73
C VAL A 235 19.57 12.05 3.63
N ALA A 236 20.88 11.91 3.73
CA ALA A 236 21.78 12.92 4.23
C ALA A 236 22.38 13.66 3.04
N GLU A 237 22.05 14.94 2.92
CA GLU A 237 22.53 15.83 1.87
C GLU A 237 23.61 16.76 2.43
N CYS A 238 24.69 16.93 1.68
CA CYS A 238 25.72 17.92 1.95
C CYS A 238 26.11 18.59 0.63
N GLU A 239 26.09 19.92 0.57
CA GLU A 239 26.43 20.67 -0.65
C GLU A 239 25.64 20.21 -1.89
N SER A 240 24.36 19.88 -1.71
CA SER A 240 23.46 19.33 -2.75
C SER A 240 23.86 17.96 -3.30
N GLU A 241 24.70 17.22 -2.59
CA GLU A 241 25.03 15.84 -2.88
C GLU A 241 24.49 14.90 -1.79
N VAL A 242 23.85 13.81 -2.19
CA VAL A 242 23.48 12.72 -1.27
C VAL A 242 24.75 11.99 -0.82
N VAL A 243 25.11 12.17 0.45
CA VAL A 243 26.30 11.60 1.10
C VAL A 243 25.97 10.42 2.03
N GLY A 244 24.68 10.17 2.26
CA GLY A 244 24.20 9.00 2.99
C GLY A 244 22.71 8.77 2.76
N PHE A 245 22.25 7.56 3.02
CA PHE A 245 20.83 7.24 3.02
C PHE A 245 20.50 6.14 4.04
N LEU A 246 19.23 6.06 4.41
CA LEU A 246 18.66 5.02 5.25
C LEU A 246 17.28 4.66 4.68
N VAL A 247 17.01 3.35 4.53
CA VAL A 247 15.73 2.81 4.08
C VAL A 247 15.04 2.12 5.25
N LEU A 248 13.77 2.48 5.46
CA LEU A 248 12.88 1.85 6.42
C LEU A 248 11.80 1.06 5.68
N SER A 249 11.57 -0.19 6.09
CA SER A 249 10.33 -0.90 5.80
C SER A 249 9.45 -0.98 7.04
N PHE A 250 8.14 -0.93 6.83
CA PHE A 250 7.17 -1.06 7.89
C PHE A 250 6.53 -2.44 7.86
N VAL A 251 6.72 -3.19 8.94
CA VAL A 251 6.20 -4.55 9.10
C VAL A 251 5.17 -4.56 10.22
N SER A 252 3.97 -5.08 9.95
CA SER A 252 2.96 -5.30 10.98
C SER A 252 3.36 -6.48 11.87
N ALA A 253 3.62 -6.21 13.15
CA ALA A 253 3.85 -7.23 14.17
C ALA A 253 2.62 -7.40 15.08
N LEU A 254 2.57 -8.47 15.87
CA LEU A 254 1.49 -8.72 16.83
C LEU A 254 1.30 -7.58 17.86
N THR A 255 2.35 -6.78 18.07
CA THR A 255 2.35 -5.65 19.01
C THR A 255 2.19 -4.29 18.32
N GLY A 256 1.79 -4.25 17.05
CA GLY A 256 1.68 -3.02 16.25
C GLY A 256 2.70 -2.93 15.12
N LEU A 257 2.73 -1.78 14.45
CA LEU A 257 3.65 -1.50 13.34
C LEU A 257 5.09 -1.39 13.88
N ARG A 258 6.04 -2.03 13.20
CA ARG A 258 7.48 -1.89 13.47
C ARG A 258 8.17 -1.40 12.23
N ALA A 259 9.05 -0.41 12.37
CA ALA A 259 9.98 -0.02 11.33
C ALA A 259 11.24 -0.91 11.44
N TRP A 260 11.73 -1.39 10.29
CA TRP A 260 12.97 -2.14 10.15
C TRP A 260 13.92 -1.33 9.27
N ILE A 261 15.16 -1.16 9.71
CA ILE A 261 16.20 -0.55 8.87
C ILE A 261 16.69 -1.64 7.92
N ASP A 262 16.34 -1.52 6.64
CA ASP A 262 16.74 -2.49 5.62
C ASP A 262 18.15 -2.17 5.11
N ASP A 263 18.36 -0.92 4.71
CA ASP A 263 19.59 -0.45 4.09
C ASP A 263 20.06 0.83 4.78
N ILE A 264 21.36 0.92 5.05
CA ILE A 264 22.00 2.15 5.50
C ILE A 264 23.39 2.25 4.89
N ALA A 265 23.68 3.37 4.24
CA ALA A 265 24.99 3.65 3.70
C ALA A 265 25.40 5.09 3.92
N VAL A 266 26.69 5.29 4.14
CA VAL A 266 27.33 6.61 4.22
C VAL A 266 28.58 6.57 3.36
N ASP A 267 28.75 7.61 2.54
CA ASP A 267 29.91 7.83 1.69
C ASP A 267 31.21 7.65 2.50
N PRO A 268 32.15 6.79 2.06
CA PRO A 268 33.38 6.51 2.79
C PRO A 268 34.19 7.76 3.13
N ARG A 269 34.14 8.80 2.29
CA ARG A 269 34.84 10.09 2.47
C ARG A 269 34.27 10.90 3.63
N ARG A 270 33.03 10.62 4.03
CA ARG A 270 32.29 11.33 5.08
C ARG A 270 31.99 10.44 6.30
N ARG A 271 32.49 9.20 6.34
CA ARG A 271 32.35 8.31 7.51
C ARG A 271 33.03 8.91 8.75
N ARG A 272 32.54 8.49 9.94
CA ARG A 272 32.99 8.98 11.26
C ARG A 272 32.69 10.46 11.55
N GLN A 273 31.82 11.09 10.76
CA GLN A 273 31.30 12.44 10.99
C GLN A 273 29.91 12.44 11.63
N GLY A 274 29.46 11.30 12.18
CA GLY A 274 28.15 11.15 12.82
C GLY A 274 26.95 10.97 11.88
N ILE A 275 27.12 11.08 10.55
CA ILE A 275 26.02 10.99 9.56
C ILE A 275 25.15 9.73 9.73
N GLY A 276 25.77 8.56 9.93
CA GLY A 276 25.01 7.32 10.11
C GLY A 276 24.20 7.30 11.40
N GLN A 277 24.75 7.85 12.49
CA GLN A 277 24.02 8.00 13.75
C GLN A 277 22.84 8.96 13.57
N ALA A 278 23.05 10.05 12.85
CA ALA A 278 22.04 11.06 12.57
C ALA A 278 20.87 10.53 11.74
N LEU A 279 21.17 9.73 10.72
CA LEU A 279 20.14 9.05 9.93
C LEU A 279 19.30 8.11 10.79
N VAL A 280 19.94 7.37 11.71
CA VAL A 280 19.24 6.47 12.64
C VAL A 280 18.42 7.26 13.66
N GLU A 281 18.96 8.34 14.22
CA GLU A 281 18.24 9.21 15.16
C GLU A 281 17.02 9.85 14.50
N ALA A 282 17.16 10.34 13.26
CA ALA A 282 16.07 10.88 12.45
C ALA A 282 15.02 9.82 12.06
N ALA A 283 15.39 8.54 12.04
CA ALA A 283 14.49 7.43 11.75
C ALA A 283 13.74 6.88 12.99
N ILE A 284 14.20 7.22 14.20
CA ILE A 284 13.65 6.72 15.48
C ILE A 284 12.73 7.75 16.14
N GLN A 285 13.01 9.04 15.93
CA GLN A 285 12.11 10.10 16.35
C GLN A 285 10.76 9.84 15.71
#